data_AF-A0A5C5VMC0-F1
#
_entry.id   AF-A0A5C5VMC0-F1
#
_cell.length_a   1.000
_cell.length_b   1.000
_cell.length_c   1.000
_cell.angle_alpha   90.00
_cell.angle_beta   90.00
_cell.angle_gamma   90.00
#
_symmetry.space_group_name_H-M   'P 1'
#
loop_
_entity.id
_entity.type
_entity.pdbx_description
1 polymer ?
#
loop_
_entity_poly.entity_id
_entity_poly.type
_entity_poly.pdbx_seq_one_letter_code
_entity_poly.pdbx_strand_id
1 'polypeptide(L)'
;MDNDNDEELVIGIRDDAGDNTRRGLRIYDPVDAANGDWQRTVVDPGGVAIEDLAVGDLDGDGRNDVIAVGRQTHNVRIYWNKTQPDQ
;
A
#
# COMPACT_ATOMS: atom_id res chain seq x y z
N MET A 1 0.95 -1.09 -7.67
CA MET A 1 -0.19 -1.73 -8.33
C MET A 1 -0.62 -0.84 -9.47
N ASP A 2 0.31 -0.59 -10.38
CA ASP A 2 0.11 0.26 -11.54
C ASP A 2 -0.38 -0.52 -12.78
N ASN A 3 -0.42 -1.86 -12.65
CA ASN A 3 -0.88 -2.80 -13.67
C ASN A 3 0.08 -2.87 -14.87
N ASP A 4 1.38 -2.79 -14.60
CA ASP A 4 2.41 -3.26 -15.51
C ASP A 4 2.58 -4.80 -15.44
N ASN A 5 3.67 -5.33 -15.99
CA ASN A 5 3.89 -6.78 -16.09
C ASN A 5 4.58 -7.38 -14.87
N ASP A 6 4.92 -6.59 -13.86
CA ASP A 6 5.57 -7.06 -12.66
C ASP A 6 4.67 -6.96 -11.42
N GLU A 7 5.15 -7.58 -10.34
CA GLU A 7 4.40 -7.67 -9.10
C GLU A 7 4.99 -6.70 -8.09
N GLU A 8 4.17 -5.77 -7.59
CA GLU A 8 4.60 -4.87 -6.53
C GLU A 8 4.44 -5.47 -5.14
N LEU A 9 5.29 -5.03 -4.23
CA LEU A 9 5.22 -5.42 -2.83
C LEU A 9 4.37 -4.42 -2.05
N VAL A 10 3.39 -4.95 -1.32
CA VAL A 10 2.53 -4.19 -0.39
C VAL A 10 2.97 -4.50 1.04
N ILE A 11 3.48 -3.49 1.75
CA ILE A 11 4.06 -3.66 3.09
C ILE A 11 3.31 -2.81 4.10
N GLY A 12 2.77 -3.47 5.12
CA GLY A 12 2.19 -2.84 6.29
C GLY A 12 3.25 -2.47 7.33
N ILE A 13 3.27 -1.21 7.76
CA ILE A 13 4.15 -0.74 8.82
C ILE A 13 3.33 -0.41 10.06
N ARG A 14 3.67 -1.06 11.16
CA ARG A 14 2.98 -0.92 12.44
C ARG A 14 3.41 0.32 13.22
N ASP A 15 4.71 0.56 13.30
CA ASP A 15 5.30 1.55 14.21
C ASP A 15 5.98 2.72 13.46
N ASP A 16 6.05 3.87 14.12
CA ASP A 16 6.83 5.01 13.63
C ASP A 16 8.31 4.82 14.00
N ALA A 17 9.21 4.98 13.04
CA ALA A 17 10.64 5.10 13.32
C ALA A 17 11.06 6.55 13.65
N GLY A 18 10.18 7.51 13.36
CA GLY A 18 10.33 8.94 13.68
C GLY A 18 9.30 9.79 12.92
N ASP A 19 9.34 11.11 13.10
CA ASP A 19 8.36 12.02 12.52
C ASP A 19 8.30 11.95 10.98
N ASN A 20 9.46 11.72 10.34
CA ASN A 20 9.58 11.60 8.89
C ASN A 20 9.50 10.15 8.39
N THR A 21 9.33 9.17 9.27
CA THR A 21 9.25 7.75 8.90
C THR A 21 8.16 7.11 9.73
N ARG A 22 6.93 7.32 9.27
CA ARG A 22 5.71 6.94 9.96
C ARG A 22 5.26 5.51 9.58
N ARG A 23 4.41 4.94 10.44
CA ARG A 23 3.56 3.78 10.17
C ARG A 23 2.61 4.03 8.99
N GLY A 24 1.92 2.99 8.55
CA GLY A 24 1.00 3.05 7.41
C GLY A 24 1.41 2.12 6.29
N LEU A 25 0.94 2.39 5.08
CA LEU A 25 1.11 1.51 3.93
C LEU A 25 2.30 1.94 3.08
N ARG A 26 3.06 0.97 2.57
CA ARG A 26 4.11 1.20 1.58
C ARG A 26 3.91 0.28 0.39
N ILE A 27 4.09 0.83 -0.80
CA ILE A 27 4.09 0.09 -2.06
C ILE A 27 5.49 0.20 -2.64
N TYR A 28 6.08 -0.91 -3.02
CA TYR A 28 7.37 -0.98 -3.70
C TYR A 28 7.15 -1.55 -5.09
N ASP A 29 7.53 -0.76 -6.08
CA ASP A 29 7.41 -0.99 -7.50
C ASP A 29 8.83 -1.23 -8.06
N PRO A 30 9.10 -2.38 -8.71
CA PRO A 30 10.44 -2.71 -9.17
C PRO A 30 10.80 -1.96 -10.46
N VAL A 31 11.86 -1.15 -10.39
CA VAL A 31 12.44 -0.53 -11.59
C VAL A 31 13.43 -1.49 -12.25
N ASP A 32 14.20 -2.22 -11.43
CA ASP A 32 15.06 -3.34 -11.82
C ASP A 32 15.20 -4.29 -10.63
N ALA A 33 14.21 -5.19 -10.48
CA ALA A 33 14.15 -6.13 -9.36
C ALA A 33 15.40 -7.01 -9.25
N ALA A 34 16.03 -7.36 -10.38
CA ALA A 34 17.20 -8.22 -10.43
C ALA A 34 18.44 -7.54 -9.81
N ASN A 35 18.53 -6.22 -9.96
CA ASN A 35 19.59 -5.40 -9.36
C ASN A 35 19.19 -4.76 -8.02
N GLY A 36 17.95 -4.97 -7.59
CA GLY A 36 17.44 -4.46 -6.31
C GLY A 36 17.03 -2.98 -6.37
N ASP A 37 16.75 -2.44 -7.55
CA ASP A 37 16.24 -1.08 -7.71
C ASP A 37 14.71 -1.08 -7.65
N TRP A 38 14.18 -0.36 -6.66
CA TRP A 38 12.75 -0.26 -6.38
C TRP A 38 12.34 1.18 -6.12
N GLN A 39 11.26 1.61 -6.73
CA GLN A 39 10.57 2.83 -6.38
C GLN A 39 9.64 2.57 -5.20
N ARG A 40 9.74 3.39 -4.15
CA ARG A 40 8.89 3.28 -2.95
C ARG A 40 7.90 4.42 -2.86
N THR A 41 6.62 4.06 -2.75
CA THR A 41 5.52 4.97 -2.44
C THR A 41 5.08 4.81 -0.98
N VAL A 42 4.95 5.93 -0.26
CA VAL A 42 4.34 5.95 1.09
C VAL A 42 2.90 6.40 0.96
N VAL A 43 1.97 5.56 1.39
CA VAL A 43 0.53 5.82 1.32
C VAL A 43 0.03 6.11 2.73
N ASP A 44 -0.61 7.27 2.89
CA ASP A 44 -1.34 7.65 4.12
C ASP A 44 -0.50 7.50 5.42
N PRO A 45 0.63 8.21 5.52
CA PRO A 45 1.56 8.08 6.64
C PRO A 45 0.89 8.42 7.99
N GLY A 46 0.96 7.49 8.94
CA GLY A 46 0.36 7.62 10.27
C GLY A 46 -1.12 7.22 10.34
N GLY A 47 -1.75 6.89 9.20
CA GLY A 47 -3.18 6.63 9.11
C GLY A 47 -3.64 5.38 9.87
N VAL A 48 -2.85 4.32 9.82
CA VAL A 48 -3.13 3.03 10.46
C VAL A 48 -1.81 2.40 10.92
N ALA A 49 -1.81 1.84 12.13
CA ALA A 49 -0.72 1.00 12.62
C ALA A 49 -0.94 -0.42 12.11
N ILE A 50 -0.49 -0.70 10.88
CA ILE A 50 -0.88 -1.92 10.16
C ILE A 50 -0.34 -3.14 10.89
N GLU A 51 -1.25 -4.00 11.33
CA GLU A 51 -0.93 -5.30 11.90
C GLU A 51 -1.18 -6.44 10.93
N ASP A 52 -2.19 -6.29 10.08
CA ASP A 52 -2.51 -7.22 9.02
C ASP A 52 -3.11 -6.45 7.84
N LEU A 53 -2.97 -6.99 6.64
CA LEU A 53 -3.54 -6.45 5.42
C LEU A 53 -3.91 -7.57 4.45
N ALA A 54 -4.90 -7.28 3.60
CA ALA A 54 -5.23 -8.12 2.46
C ALA A 54 -5.28 -7.26 1.19
N VAL A 55 -4.95 -7.92 0.07
CA VAL A 55 -4.94 -7.31 -1.26
C VAL A 55 -5.89 -8.08 -2.16
N GLY A 56 -6.68 -7.36 -2.95
CA GLY A 56 -7.59 -7.93 -3.93
C GLY A 56 -8.49 -6.85 -4.52
N ASP A 57 -9.13 -7.14 -5.65
CA ASP A 57 -10.14 -6.28 -6.24
C ASP A 57 -11.41 -6.30 -5.36
N LEU A 58 -11.68 -5.20 -4.65
CA LEU A 58 -12.76 -5.11 -3.67
C LEU A 58 -14.00 -4.40 -4.22
N ASP A 59 -13.87 -3.60 -5.28
CA ASP A 59 -14.98 -2.88 -5.91
C ASP A 59 -15.35 -3.35 -7.32
N GLY A 60 -14.59 -4.29 -7.89
CA GLY A 60 -14.84 -4.92 -9.18
C GLY A 60 -14.33 -4.09 -10.37
N ASP A 61 -13.43 -3.13 -10.16
CA ASP A 61 -12.85 -2.33 -11.25
C ASP A 61 -11.68 -3.01 -11.98
N GLY A 62 -11.30 -4.21 -11.54
CA GLY A 62 -10.22 -4.99 -12.11
C GLY A 62 -8.83 -4.62 -11.59
N ARG A 63 -8.72 -3.68 -10.65
CA ARG A 63 -7.46 -3.35 -9.97
C ARG A 63 -7.48 -3.84 -8.54
N ASN A 64 -6.32 -4.28 -8.06
CA ASN A 64 -6.20 -4.69 -6.67
C ASN A 64 -6.24 -3.46 -5.75
N ASP A 65 -7.07 -3.54 -4.71
CA ASP A 65 -7.14 -2.63 -3.58
C ASP A 65 -6.40 -3.19 -2.36
N VAL A 66 -6.28 -2.38 -1.31
CA VAL A 66 -5.73 -2.83 -0.02
C VAL A 66 -6.71 -2.55 1.11
N ILE A 67 -7.02 -3.55 1.92
CA ILE A 67 -7.67 -3.37 3.22
C ILE A 67 -6.66 -3.65 4.35
N ALA A 68 -6.55 -2.74 5.30
CA ALA A 68 -5.60 -2.82 6.40
C ALA A 68 -6.28 -2.59 7.74
N VAL A 69 -5.85 -3.34 8.76
CA VAL A 69 -6.34 -3.20 10.14
C VAL A 69 -5.23 -2.76 11.07
N GLY A 70 -5.57 -1.90 12.03
CA GLY A 70 -4.64 -1.45 13.06
C GLY A 70 -5.23 -1.53 14.44
N ARG A 71 -4.70 -2.45 15.27
CA ARG A 71 -5.12 -2.57 16.67
C ARG A 71 -4.80 -1.30 17.46
N GLN A 72 -3.59 -0.76 17.32
CA GLN A 72 -3.17 0.42 18.09
C GLN A 72 -3.95 1.69 17.68
N THR A 73 -4.25 1.84 16.40
CA THR A 73 -5.01 2.97 15.86
C THR A 73 -6.53 2.80 15.98
N HIS A 74 -7.00 1.64 16.44
CA HIS A 74 -8.41 1.26 16.56
C HIS A 74 -9.22 1.53 15.28
N ASN A 75 -8.64 1.20 14.12
CA ASN A 75 -9.28 1.48 12.84
C ASN A 75 -9.03 0.39 11.79
N VAL A 76 -9.87 0.44 10.76
CA VAL A 76 -9.75 -0.29 9.50
C VAL A 76 -9.70 0.76 8.39
N ARG A 77 -8.83 0.60 7.41
CA ARG A 77 -8.75 1.46 6.22
C ARG A 77 -8.79 0.64 4.96
N ILE A 78 -9.48 1.17 3.96
CA ILE A 78 -9.42 0.68 2.58
C ILE A 78 -8.70 1.73 1.75
N TYR A 79 -7.74 1.28 0.94
CA TYR A 79 -7.01 2.07 -0.03
C TYR A 79 -7.45 1.63 -1.42
N TRP A 80 -8.29 2.47 -2.05
CA TRP A 80 -8.83 2.20 -3.37
C TRP A 80 -7.79 2.53 -4.45
N ASN A 81 -7.44 1.55 -5.27
CA ASN A 81 -6.54 1.72 -6.39
C ASN A 81 -7.31 2.07 -7.66
N LYS A 82 -7.80 3.30 -7.71
CA LYS A 82 -8.73 3.70 -8.76
C LYS A 82 -8.01 3.96 -10.07
N THR A 83 -8.59 3.42 -11.14
CA THR A 83 -8.42 4.02 -12.46
C THR A 83 -8.96 5.45 -12.41
N GLN A 84 -8.21 6.45 -12.88
CA GLN A 84 -8.88 7.72 -13.20
C GLN A 84 -9.98 7.39 -14.21
N PRO A 85 -11.24 7.80 -13.99
CA PRO A 85 -12.24 7.72 -15.05
C PRO A 85 -11.67 8.49 -16.23
N ASP A 86 -11.71 7.88 -17.42
CA ASP A 86 -11.33 8.55 -18.66
C ASP A 86 -11.88 9.98 -18.65
N GLN A 87 -10.98 10.97 -18.71
CA GLN A 87 -11.35 12.35 -18.99
C GLN A 87 -11.85 12.45 -20.43
#